data_AF-A0A218P2S2-F1
#
_entry.id   AF-A0A218P2S2-F1
#
_cell.length_a   1.000
_cell.length_b   1.000
_cell.length_c   1.000
_cell.angle_alpha   90.00
_cell.angle_beta   90.00
_cell.angle_gamma   90.00
#
_symmetry.space_group_name_H-M   'P 1'
#
loop_
_entity.id
_entity.type
_entity.pdbx_description
1 polymer ?
#
loop_
_entity_poly.entity_id
_entity_poly.type
_entity_poly.pdbx_seq_one_letter_code
_entity_poly.pdbx_strand_id
1 'polypeptide(L)'
;MDNVYFFAFLLGLYGYIEFVLLLITAKRSFLGGTDFFWPRIRRYVDAPVGALSLLLSLRTGGGFKLILALYGVSLLLVSARDVLRLSNRPVTVRKAFNYVANSYIVLAIFLMGPWLGSVLPVEPTIVLVIAYFITYRLIWRVP
;
A
#
# COMPACT_ATOMS: atom_id res chain seq x y z
N MET A 1 18.66 -10.17 -13.50
CA MET A 1 17.95 -9.38 -12.48
C MET A 1 17.10 -10.33 -11.68
N ASP A 2 17.25 -10.35 -10.36
CA ASP A 2 16.59 -11.36 -9.52
C ASP A 2 15.06 -11.26 -9.64
N ASN A 3 14.40 -12.38 -9.95
CA ASN A 3 12.93 -12.50 -10.02
C ASN A 3 12.24 -11.88 -8.79
N VAL A 4 12.92 -11.88 -7.64
CA VAL A 4 12.49 -11.28 -6.39
C VAL A 4 12.22 -9.78 -6.49
N TYR A 5 13.07 -9.01 -7.18
CA TYR A 5 12.87 -7.56 -7.34
C TYR A 5 11.70 -7.24 -8.25
N PHE A 6 11.45 -8.08 -9.27
CA PHE A 6 10.27 -7.95 -10.11
C PHE A 6 8.99 -8.27 -9.32
N PHE A 7 8.98 -9.34 -8.52
CA PHE A 7 7.84 -9.63 -7.65
C PHE A 7 7.61 -8.55 -6.59
N ALA A 8 8.67 -7.99 -6.00
CA ALA A 8 8.56 -6.86 -5.10
C ALA A 8 8.00 -5.62 -5.81
N PHE A 9 8.41 -5.36 -7.05
CA PHE A 9 7.83 -4.30 -7.88
C PHE A 9 6.33 -4.50 -8.08
N LEU A 10 5.87 -5.72 -8.40
CA LEU A 10 4.43 -6.01 -8.53
C LEU A 10 3.68 -5.79 -7.20
N LEU A 11 4.28 -6.17 -6.07
CA LEU A 11 3.72 -5.89 -4.75
C LEU A 11 3.63 -4.39 -4.48
N GLY A 12 4.68 -3.62 -4.80
CA GLY A 12 4.65 -2.16 -4.65
C GLY A 12 3.67 -1.48 -5.59
N LEU A 13 3.52 -1.99 -6.83
CA LEU A 13 2.52 -1.51 -7.78
C LEU A 13 1.10 -1.74 -7.26
N TYR A 14 0.85 -2.89 -6.62
CA TYR A 14 -0.41 -3.14 -5.90
C TYR A 14 -0.67 -2.06 -4.84
N GLY A 15 0.32 -1.74 -4.00
CA GLY A 15 0.20 -0.70 -2.98
C GLY A 15 -0.08 0.69 -3.57
N TYR A 16 0.50 1.01 -4.73
CA TYR A 16 0.21 2.24 -5.45
C TYR A 16 -1.23 2.28 -5.98
N ILE A 17 -1.72 1.21 -6.60
CA ILE A 17 -3.10 1.10 -7.08
C ILE A 17 -4.08 1.25 -5.91
N GLU A 18 -3.81 0.58 -4.81
CA GLU A 18 -4.55 0.70 -3.55
C GLU A 18 -4.63 2.16 -3.06
N PHE A 19 -3.51 2.89 -3.08
CA PHE A 19 -3.48 4.32 -2.76
C PHE A 19 -4.40 5.15 -3.68
N VAL A 20 -4.34 4.92 -4.99
CA VAL A 20 -5.21 5.60 -5.97
C VAL A 20 -6.69 5.33 -5.66
N LEU A 21 -7.05 4.06 -5.42
CA LEU A 21 -8.42 3.66 -5.14
C LEU A 21 -8.92 4.23 -3.80
N LEU A 22 -8.04 4.33 -2.80
CA LEU A 22 -8.35 4.99 -1.53
C LEU A 22 -8.68 6.48 -1.74
N LEU A 23 -7.90 7.19 -2.54
CA LEU A 23 -8.15 8.60 -2.85
C LEU A 23 -9.45 8.81 -3.63
N ILE A 24 -9.72 7.97 -4.64
CA ILE A 24 -10.98 8.01 -5.39
C ILE A 24 -12.17 7.77 -4.47
N THR A 25 -12.06 6.78 -3.59
CA THR A 25 -13.11 6.47 -2.61
C THR A 25 -13.33 7.64 -1.65
N ALA A 26 -12.25 8.19 -1.10
CA ALA A 26 -12.32 9.33 -0.19
C ALA A 26 -12.98 10.55 -0.84
N LYS A 27 -12.59 10.87 -2.09
CA LYS A 27 -13.21 11.97 -2.85
C LYS A 27 -14.70 11.73 -3.08
N ARG A 28 -15.10 10.53 -3.50
CA ARG A 28 -16.52 10.20 -3.73
C ARG A 28 -17.34 10.32 -2.46
N SER A 29 -16.83 9.80 -1.33
CA SER A 29 -17.49 9.95 -0.03
C SER A 29 -17.62 11.41 0.38
N PHE A 30 -16.63 12.25 0.09
CA PHE A 30 -16.69 13.69 0.35
C PHE A 30 -17.77 14.40 -0.49
N LEU A 31 -17.97 13.98 -1.74
CA LEU A 31 -18.98 14.53 -2.65
C LEU A 31 -20.38 13.92 -2.44
N GLY A 32 -20.60 13.11 -1.40
CA GLY A 32 -21.90 12.49 -1.11
C GLY A 32 -22.28 11.34 -2.05
N GLY A 33 -21.34 10.81 -2.82
CA GLY A 33 -21.55 9.63 -3.66
C GLY A 33 -21.75 8.35 -2.85
N THR A 34 -22.41 7.36 -3.44
CA THR A 34 -22.67 6.06 -2.79
C THR A 34 -21.38 5.23 -2.59
N ASP A 35 -21.47 4.28 -1.67
CA ASP A 35 -20.38 3.37 -1.29
C ASP A 35 -19.74 2.70 -2.52
N PHE A 36 -18.44 2.93 -2.69
CA PHE A 36 -17.63 2.24 -3.68
C PHE A 36 -17.41 0.79 -3.25
N PHE A 37 -17.33 -0.16 -4.20
CA PHE A 37 -17.20 -1.59 -3.86
C PHE A 37 -15.82 -1.96 -3.30
N TRP A 38 -14.79 -1.16 -3.58
CA TRP A 38 -13.40 -1.48 -3.27
C TRP A 38 -13.13 -1.78 -1.79
N PRO A 39 -13.60 -0.98 -0.81
CA PRO A 39 -13.40 -1.28 0.61
C PRO A 39 -13.92 -2.66 1.03
N ARG A 40 -14.94 -3.22 0.34
CA ARG A 40 -15.48 -4.55 0.64
C ARG A 40 -14.62 -5.68 0.11
N ILE A 41 -14.09 -5.54 -1.11
CA ILE A 41 -13.27 -6.58 -1.76
C ILE A 41 -11.83 -6.55 -1.24
N ARG A 42 -11.32 -5.35 -0.95
CA ARG A 42 -9.96 -5.09 -0.48
C ARG A 42 -9.50 -6.06 0.61
N ARG A 43 -10.34 -6.34 1.62
CA ARG A 43 -9.98 -7.25 2.72
C ARG A 43 -9.57 -8.65 2.26
N TYR A 44 -10.18 -9.15 1.18
CA TYR A 44 -9.94 -10.48 0.63
C TYR A 44 -8.69 -10.55 -0.24
N VAL A 45 -8.22 -9.39 -0.73
CA VAL A 45 -7.03 -9.29 -1.58
C VAL A 45 -5.80 -8.89 -0.74
N ASP A 46 -5.96 -7.96 0.20
CA ASP A 46 -4.89 -7.51 1.10
C ASP A 46 -4.28 -8.67 1.90
N ALA A 47 -5.10 -9.60 2.38
CA ALA A 47 -4.63 -10.73 3.18
C ALA A 47 -3.69 -11.69 2.39
N PRO A 48 -4.08 -12.25 1.23
CA PRO A 48 -3.18 -13.09 0.45
C PRO A 48 -1.97 -12.33 -0.09
N VAL A 49 -2.12 -11.06 -0.50
CA VAL A 49 -0.98 -10.23 -0.94
C VAL A 49 0.00 -9.99 0.22
N GLY A 50 -0.51 -9.71 1.42
CA GLY A 50 0.29 -9.56 2.62
C GLY A 50 1.04 -10.84 3.01
N ALA A 51 0.36 -11.99 2.94
CA ALA A 51 0.97 -13.30 3.16
C ALA A 51 2.07 -13.61 2.12
N LEU A 52 1.84 -13.33 0.84
CA LEU A 52 2.84 -13.47 -0.22
C LEU A 52 4.06 -12.57 0.03
N SER A 53 3.86 -11.34 0.47
CA SER A 53 4.95 -10.44 0.84
C SER A 53 5.81 -10.99 1.98
N LEU A 54 5.17 -11.58 3.00
CA LEU A 54 5.89 -12.23 4.10
C LEU A 54 6.68 -13.43 3.61
N LEU A 55 6.10 -14.28 2.76
CA LEU A 55 6.80 -15.42 2.15
C LEU A 55 7.99 -14.97 1.31
N LEU A 56 7.83 -13.89 0.53
CA LEU A 56 8.91 -13.32 -0.27
C LEU A 56 10.03 -12.76 0.64
N SER A 57 9.67 -12.15 1.77
CA SER A 57 10.64 -11.62 2.74
C SER A 57 11.60 -12.70 3.25
N LEU A 58 11.13 -13.94 3.44
CA LEU A 58 11.96 -15.07 3.89
C LEU A 58 13.06 -15.43 2.88
N ARG A 59 12.88 -15.06 1.61
CA ARG A 59 13.85 -15.29 0.52
C ARG A 59 14.80 -14.10 0.29
N THR A 60 14.73 -13.07 1.14
CA THR A 60 15.53 -11.85 1.02
C THR A 60 16.39 -11.61 2.25
N GLY A 61 17.50 -10.89 2.07
CA GLY A 61 18.40 -10.48 3.15
C GLY A 61 18.32 -8.99 3.47
N GLY A 62 18.97 -8.61 4.57
CA GLY A 62 19.23 -7.20 4.92
C GLY A 62 17.98 -6.34 5.13
N GLY A 63 18.11 -5.04 4.87
CA GLY A 63 17.02 -4.06 5.06
C GLY A 63 15.81 -4.32 4.16
N PHE A 64 16.00 -4.95 3.00
CA PHE A 64 14.89 -5.25 2.07
C PHE A 64 13.91 -6.29 2.63
N LYS A 65 14.43 -7.27 3.38
CA LYS A 65 13.61 -8.23 4.14
C LYS A 65 12.65 -7.52 5.09
N LEU A 66 13.14 -6.50 5.81
CA LEU A 66 12.33 -5.75 6.75
C LEU A 66 11.22 -4.97 6.02
N ILE A 67 11.52 -4.36 4.88
CA ILE A 67 10.54 -3.60 4.08
C ILE A 67 9.41 -4.54 3.59
N LEU A 68 9.74 -5.70 3.02
CA LEU A 68 8.76 -6.70 2.59
C LEU A 68 7.92 -7.24 3.77
N ALA A 69 8.56 -7.46 4.92
CA ALA A 69 7.86 -7.94 6.10
C ALA A 69 6.88 -6.90 6.63
N LEU A 70 7.33 -5.65 6.78
CA LEU A 70 6.47 -4.54 7.24
C LEU A 70 5.34 -4.27 6.25
N TYR A 71 5.62 -4.36 4.95
CA TYR A 71 4.59 -4.23 3.91
C TYR A 71 3.52 -5.32 4.07
N GLY A 72 3.94 -6.58 4.20
CA GLY A 72 3.04 -7.70 4.41
C GLY A 72 2.21 -7.57 5.69
N VAL A 73 2.84 -7.20 6.82
CA VAL A 73 2.13 -6.95 8.09
C VAL A 73 1.12 -5.82 7.96
N SER A 74 1.47 -4.72 7.29
CA SER A 74 0.55 -3.59 7.12
C SER A 74 -0.71 -3.99 6.34
N LEU A 75 -0.60 -4.79 5.28
CA LEU A 75 -1.76 -5.31 4.54
C LEU A 75 -2.60 -6.28 5.39
N LEU A 76 -1.96 -7.18 6.14
CA LEU A 76 -2.67 -8.09 7.03
C LEU A 76 -3.44 -7.35 8.13
N LEU A 77 -2.87 -6.26 8.66
CA LEU A 77 -3.56 -5.41 9.63
C LEU A 77 -4.80 -4.79 9.01
N VAL A 78 -4.73 -4.28 7.77
CA VAL A 78 -5.93 -3.77 7.08
C VAL A 78 -7.04 -4.82 7.06
N SER A 79 -6.74 -6.05 6.66
CA SER A 79 -7.71 -7.16 6.62
C SER A 79 -8.22 -7.56 8.01
N ALA A 80 -7.40 -7.44 9.06
CA ALA A 80 -7.76 -7.80 10.43
C ALA A 80 -8.65 -6.76 11.13
N ARG A 81 -8.88 -5.59 10.53
CA ARG A 81 -9.57 -4.46 11.17
C ARG A 81 -10.92 -4.82 11.78
N ASP A 82 -11.74 -5.58 11.04
CA ASP A 82 -13.08 -5.98 11.49
C ASP A 82 -13.02 -7.06 12.58
N VAL A 83 -12.11 -8.03 12.42
CA VAL A 83 -11.87 -9.10 13.39
C VAL A 83 -11.44 -8.51 14.74
N LEU A 84 -10.61 -7.47 14.71
CA LEU A 84 -10.12 -6.76 15.89
C LEU A 84 -11.15 -5.79 16.50
N ARG A 85 -12.34 -5.67 15.89
CA ARG A 85 -13.45 -4.78 16.31
C ARG A 85 -12.98 -3.37 16.63
N LEU A 86 -12.15 -2.80 15.74
CA LEU A 86 -11.51 -1.50 15.98
C LEU A 86 -12.51 -0.34 16.11
N SER A 87 -13.73 -0.47 15.59
CA SER A 87 -14.82 0.50 15.81
C SER A 87 -15.09 0.75 17.29
N ASN A 88 -14.90 -0.27 18.13
CA ASN A 88 -15.22 -0.23 19.57
C ASN A 88 -14.02 0.21 20.41
N ARG A 89 -12.88 0.50 19.78
CA ARG A 89 -11.65 0.89 20.47
C ARG A 89 -11.54 2.42 20.58
N PRO A 90 -10.78 2.94 21.56
CA PRO A 90 -10.54 4.38 21.69
C PRO A 90 -9.98 5.00 20.40
N VAL A 91 -10.28 6.27 20.18
CA VAL A 91 -9.85 7.03 18.98
C VAL A 91 -8.34 6.95 18.78
N THR A 92 -7.55 7.04 19.84
CA THR A 92 -6.07 6.94 19.78
C THR A 92 -5.61 5.61 19.21
N VAL A 93 -6.20 4.50 19.66
CA VAL A 93 -5.87 3.15 19.18
C VAL A 93 -6.26 3.01 17.70
N ARG A 94 -7.45 3.51 17.32
CA ARG A 94 -7.90 3.51 15.92
C ARG A 94 -6.97 4.29 15.01
N LYS A 95 -6.50 5.46 15.45
CA LYS A 95 -5.55 6.28 14.68
C LYS A 95 -4.20 5.59 14.56
N ALA A 96 -3.62 5.13 15.67
CA ALA A 96 -2.35 4.41 15.67
C ALA A 96 -2.39 3.19 14.75
N PHE A 97 -3.47 2.39 14.85
CA PHE A 97 -3.70 1.26 13.96
C PHE A 97 -3.76 1.69 12.50
N ASN A 98 -4.52 2.75 12.17
CA ASN A 98 -4.62 3.22 10.79
C ASN A 98 -3.29 3.73 10.24
N TYR A 99 -2.42 4.33 11.06
CA TYR A 99 -1.08 4.73 10.60
C TYR A 99 -0.23 3.52 10.22
N VAL A 100 -0.22 2.48 11.06
CA VAL A 100 0.53 1.24 10.80
C VAL A 100 -0.09 0.48 9.63
N ALA A 101 -1.40 0.32 9.62
CA ALA A 101 -2.12 -0.40 8.57
C ALA A 101 -1.98 0.29 7.21
N ASN A 102 -1.86 1.62 7.15
CA ASN A 102 -1.67 2.36 5.90
C ASN A 102 -0.19 2.63 5.55
N SER A 103 0.77 2.14 6.33
CA SER A 103 2.19 2.33 6.02
C SER A 103 2.62 1.62 4.73
N TYR A 104 1.83 0.64 4.25
CA TYR A 104 2.05 -0.04 2.97
C TYR A 104 2.21 0.95 1.80
N ILE A 105 1.54 2.11 1.85
CA ILE A 105 1.59 3.15 0.82
C ILE A 105 3.02 3.68 0.66
N VAL A 106 3.67 3.99 1.78
CA VAL A 106 5.07 4.49 1.77
C VAL A 106 6.02 3.33 1.45
N LEU A 107 5.79 2.16 2.03
CA LEU A 107 6.61 0.97 1.79
C LEU A 107 6.58 0.51 0.33
N ALA A 108 5.45 0.71 -0.37
CA ALA A 108 5.30 0.40 -1.78
C ALA A 108 6.30 1.16 -2.67
N ILE A 109 6.66 2.39 -2.31
CA ILE A 109 7.71 3.16 -3.01
C ILE A 109 9.04 2.41 -2.96
N PHE A 110 9.43 1.95 -1.77
CA PHE A 110 10.67 1.21 -1.58
C PHE A 110 10.66 -0.18 -2.23
N LEU A 111 9.49 -0.81 -2.38
CA LEU A 111 9.36 -2.09 -3.08
C LEU A 111 9.51 -1.95 -4.60
N MET A 112 9.01 -0.85 -5.18
CA MET A 112 9.15 -0.59 -6.62
C MET A 112 10.56 -0.10 -7.01
N GLY A 113 11.25 0.57 -6.09
CA GLY A 113 12.54 1.22 -6.34
C GLY A 113 13.60 0.33 -7.02
N PRO A 114 13.96 -0.84 -6.46
CA PRO A 114 15.05 -1.66 -6.98
C PRO A 114 14.87 -2.10 -8.45
N TRP A 115 13.65 -2.51 -8.82
CA TRP A 115 13.39 -2.89 -10.21
C TRP A 115 13.37 -1.67 -11.13
N LEU A 116 12.76 -0.56 -10.71
CA LEU A 116 12.75 0.67 -11.51
C LEU A 116 14.15 1.26 -11.70
N GLY A 117 15.04 1.15 -10.73
CA GLY A 117 16.43 1.62 -10.84
C GLY A 117 17.25 0.83 -11.86
N SER A 118 16.75 -0.33 -12.26
CA SER A 118 17.35 -1.15 -13.30
C SER A 118 16.88 -0.77 -14.71
N VAL A 119 15.82 0.05 -14.81
CA VAL A 119 15.15 0.46 -16.07
C VAL A 119 15.27 1.96 -16.31
N LEU A 120 15.21 2.76 -15.24
CA LEU A 120 15.24 4.21 -15.31
C LEU A 120 16.67 4.74 -15.11
N PRO A 121 17.08 5.77 -15.86
CA PRO A 121 18.37 6.43 -15.69
C PRO A 121 18.40 7.43 -14.52
N VAL A 122 17.34 7.47 -13.71
CA VAL A 122 17.13 8.45 -12.63
C VAL A 122 16.75 7.76 -11.33
N GLU A 123 16.98 8.42 -10.19
CA GLU A 123 16.68 7.89 -8.86
C GLU A 123 15.18 7.50 -8.72
N PRO A 124 14.85 6.20 -8.62
CA PRO A 124 13.47 5.72 -8.71
C PRO A 124 12.58 6.25 -7.59
N THR A 125 13.13 6.37 -6.38
CA THR A 125 12.39 6.88 -5.22
C THR A 125 11.85 8.29 -5.48
N ILE A 126 12.64 9.17 -6.10
CA ILE A 126 12.23 10.54 -6.41
C ILE A 126 11.07 10.52 -7.41
N VAL A 127 11.21 9.75 -8.49
CA VAL A 127 10.17 9.61 -9.53
C VAL A 127 8.86 9.10 -8.92
N LEU A 128 8.94 8.07 -8.07
CA LEU A 128 7.78 7.51 -7.40
C LEU A 128 7.13 8.52 -6.45
N VAL A 129 7.90 9.20 -5.60
CA VAL A 129 7.36 10.24 -4.70
C VAL A 129 6.62 11.32 -5.50
N ILE A 130 7.21 11.81 -6.60
CA ILE A 130 6.55 12.77 -7.50
C ILE A 130 5.25 12.18 -8.06
N ALA A 131 5.27 10.92 -8.52
CA ALA A 131 4.08 10.24 -9.04
C ALA A 131 2.95 10.17 -8.00
N TYR A 132 3.24 9.84 -6.74
CA TYR A 132 2.23 9.84 -5.66
C TYR A 132 1.60 11.22 -5.45
N PHE A 133 2.41 12.30 -5.42
CA PHE A 133 1.91 13.67 -5.28
C PHE A 133 1.11 14.14 -6.50
N ILE A 134 1.56 13.82 -7.71
CA ILE A 134 0.83 14.13 -8.95
C ILE A 134 -0.52 13.43 -8.93
N THR A 135 -0.55 12.14 -8.61
CA THR A 135 -1.80 11.37 -8.55
C THR A 135 -2.76 11.92 -7.52
N TYR A 136 -2.28 12.29 -6.33
CA TYR A 136 -3.09 13.00 -5.35
C TYR A 136 -3.70 14.28 -5.94
N ARG A 137 -2.86 15.15 -6.52
CA ARG A 137 -3.31 16.42 -7.09
C ARG A 137 -4.33 16.22 -8.23
N LEU A 138 -4.10 15.25 -9.12
CA LEU A 138 -4.98 14.99 -10.25
C LEU A 138 -6.38 14.55 -9.81
N ILE A 139 -6.46 13.64 -8.82
CA ILE A 139 -7.75 13.15 -8.31
C ILE A 139 -8.57 14.29 -7.69
N TRP A 140 -7.93 15.15 -6.90
CA TRP A 140 -8.60 16.27 -6.22
C TRP A 140 -8.87 17.49 -7.11
N ARG A 141 -8.23 17.61 -8.27
CA ARG A 141 -8.43 18.75 -9.19
C ARG A 141 -9.68 18.62 -10.05
N VAL A 142 -10.07 17.41 -10.40
CA VAL A 142 -11.33 17.18 -11.12
C VAL A 142 -12.48 17.47 -10.13
N PRO A 143 -13.54 18.20 -10.49
CA PRO A 143 -14.72 18.33 -9.63
C PRO A 143 -15.44 16.99 -9.39
#